data_AF-A0A9N9LUP7-F1
#
_entry.id   AF-A0A9N9LUP7-F1
#
_cell.length_a   1.000
_cell.length_b   1.000
_cell.length_c   1.000
_cell.angle_alpha   90.00
_cell.angle_beta   90.00
_cell.angle_gamma   90.00
#
_symmetry.space_group_name_H-M   'P 1'
#
loop_
_entity.id
_entity.type
_entity.pdbx_description
1 polymer ?
#
loop_
_entity_poly.entity_id
_entity_poly.type
_entity_poly.pdbx_seq_one_letter_code
_entity_poly.pdbx_strand_id
1 'polypeptide(L)'
;MSQSEDDMSSSSSEPPIFTPEQQECLKFYWDEYTVKEHRPRPPKSQSRKIAERISEMGPPVTVQIVGIYFAQRLADETGTPRITKKTDEQLQLLQDSFNKDPYPTTGELILLVHKSNLTRRQVQTWFRQQRHKTTNNGGVLNSANGPQMDSQAVVFMWNKYRNDGVSYVVCLEHGVVSPVNGGPGPSIPRPDYKTPAERNLYVKSLDSYCMGMNRYHGHMDQYIVFLMRVWKLVYGDYYNWWR
;
A
#
# COMPACT_ATOMS: atom_id res chain seq x y z
N MET A 1 22.89 -60.80 -23.91
CA MET A 1 21.53 -61.32 -23.71
C MET A 1 21.37 -61.62 -22.24
N SER A 2 20.54 -60.83 -21.55
CA SER A 2 19.54 -61.27 -20.57
C SER A 2 18.99 -60.02 -19.88
N GLN A 3 17.69 -59.81 -20.09
CA GLN A 3 16.83 -58.77 -19.52
C GLN A 3 16.47 -59.10 -18.06
N SER A 4 16.23 -58.05 -17.28
CA SER A 4 15.30 -57.98 -16.13
C SER A 4 15.36 -56.53 -15.63
N GLU A 5 14.47 -55.64 -16.07
CA GLU A 5 13.13 -55.35 -15.51
C GLU A 5 13.16 -54.72 -14.11
N ASP A 6 12.33 -53.67 -14.00
CA ASP A 6 11.80 -53.02 -12.81
C ASP A 6 12.67 -51.98 -12.07
N ASP A 7 12.45 -50.71 -12.44
CA ASP A 7 12.05 -49.71 -11.45
C ASP A 7 11.10 -48.69 -12.08
N MET A 8 9.80 -49.00 -11.93
CA MET A 8 8.66 -48.11 -12.12
C MET A 8 8.74 -46.95 -11.13
N SER A 9 9.33 -45.82 -11.55
CA SER A 9 9.17 -44.54 -10.86
C SER A 9 7.75 -44.01 -11.09
N SER A 10 6.86 -44.36 -10.16
CA SER A 10 5.51 -43.84 -9.97
C SER A 10 5.48 -42.31 -10.09
N SER A 11 4.97 -41.82 -11.22
CA SER A 11 4.58 -40.42 -11.39
C SER A 11 3.39 -40.16 -10.47
N SER A 12 3.63 -39.41 -9.39
CA SER A 12 2.61 -38.85 -8.52
C SER A 12 1.80 -37.79 -9.28
N SER A 13 0.92 -38.23 -10.19
CA SER A 13 -0.07 -37.36 -10.81
C SER A 13 -1.27 -37.27 -9.87
N GLU A 14 -1.28 -36.27 -9.00
CA GLU A 14 -2.56 -35.78 -8.44
C GLU A 14 -3.53 -35.58 -9.62
N PRO A 15 -4.78 -36.06 -9.51
CA PRO A 15 -5.73 -35.93 -10.61
C PRO A 15 -5.89 -34.44 -10.94
N PRO A 16 -5.91 -34.07 -12.24
CA PRO A 16 -6.08 -32.67 -12.62
C PRO A 16 -7.38 -32.13 -12.04
N ILE A 17 -7.30 -30.94 -11.43
CA ILE A 17 -8.43 -30.25 -10.76
C ILE A 17 -9.66 -30.12 -11.67
N PHE A 18 -9.44 -30.13 -12.99
CA PHE A 18 -10.47 -30.08 -14.03
C PHE A 18 -10.35 -31.29 -14.95
N THR A 19 -11.49 -31.86 -15.33
CA THR A 19 -11.57 -32.86 -16.42
C THR A 19 -11.12 -32.23 -17.76
N PRO A 20 -10.73 -33.02 -18.77
CA PRO A 20 -10.37 -32.49 -20.09
C PRO A 20 -11.46 -31.60 -20.71
N GLU A 21 -12.73 -32.02 -20.60
CA GLU A 21 -13.89 -31.24 -21.07
C GLU A 21 -14.04 -29.90 -20.33
N GLN A 22 -13.84 -29.90 -19.00
CA GLN A 22 -13.83 -28.67 -18.21
C GLN A 22 -12.67 -27.75 -18.62
N GLN A 23 -11.49 -28.30 -18.93
CA GLN A 23 -10.34 -27.50 -19.40
C GLN A 23 -10.59 -26.86 -20.77
N GLU A 24 -11.22 -27.57 -21.71
CA GLU A 24 -11.58 -27.00 -23.01
C GLU A 24 -12.58 -25.86 -22.88
N CYS A 25 -13.61 -26.03 -22.04
CA CYS A 25 -14.57 -24.96 -21.79
C CYS A 25 -13.91 -23.74 -21.14
N LEU A 26 -12.99 -23.95 -20.19
CA LEU A 26 -12.23 -22.86 -19.59
C LEU A 26 -11.32 -22.14 -20.60
N LYS A 27 -10.73 -22.85 -21.56
CA LYS A 27 -9.96 -22.25 -22.67
C LYS A 27 -10.86 -21.42 -23.59
N PHE A 28 -12.03 -21.93 -23.95
CA PHE A 28 -13.00 -21.20 -24.77
C PHE A 28 -13.35 -19.84 -24.13
N TYR A 29 -13.69 -19.84 -22.84
CA TYR A 29 -13.98 -18.58 -22.14
C TYR A 29 -12.77 -17.67 -22.03
N TRP A 30 -11.56 -18.22 -21.85
CA TRP A 30 -10.34 -17.40 -21.87
C TRP A 30 -10.24 -16.60 -23.17
N ASP A 31 -10.30 -17.29 -24.31
CA ASP A 31 -10.16 -16.69 -25.63
C ASP A 31 -11.30 -15.69 -25.91
N GLU A 32 -12.53 -16.00 -25.50
CA GLU A 32 -13.65 -15.07 -25.60
C GLU A 32 -13.37 -13.75 -24.86
N TYR A 33 -12.85 -13.80 -23.62
CA TYR A 33 -12.63 -12.58 -22.85
C TYR A 33 -11.34 -11.84 -23.22
N THR A 34 -10.25 -12.54 -23.53
CA THR A 34 -8.96 -11.92 -23.84
C THR A 34 -8.90 -11.43 -25.28
N VAL A 35 -9.40 -12.21 -26.25
CA VAL A 35 -9.33 -11.89 -27.68
C VAL A 35 -10.50 -11.01 -28.11
N LYS A 36 -11.74 -11.35 -27.73
CA LYS A 36 -12.93 -10.63 -28.20
C LYS A 36 -13.22 -9.39 -27.37
N GLU A 37 -13.18 -9.51 -26.04
CA GLU A 37 -13.50 -8.39 -25.14
C GLU A 37 -12.27 -7.54 -24.74
N HIS A 38 -11.05 -7.94 -25.12
CA HIS A 38 -9.81 -7.27 -24.72
C HIS A 38 -9.69 -7.08 -23.19
N ARG A 39 -10.25 -8.01 -22.41
CA ARG A 39 -10.17 -8.01 -20.95
C ARG A 39 -9.09 -8.98 -20.49
N PRO A 40 -8.29 -8.62 -19.48
CA PRO A 40 -7.28 -9.52 -18.94
C PRO A 40 -7.87 -10.72 -18.18
N ARG A 41 -9.17 -10.66 -17.82
CA ARG A 41 -9.89 -11.75 -17.15
C ARG A 41 -11.41 -11.59 -17.26
N PRO A 42 -12.18 -12.69 -17.09
CA PRO A 42 -13.63 -12.61 -16.99
C PRO A 42 -14.09 -11.79 -15.76
N PRO A 43 -15.16 -10.98 -15.89
CA PRO A 43 -15.80 -10.33 -14.74
C PRO A 43 -16.32 -11.33 -13.69
N LYS A 44 -16.41 -10.91 -12.43
CA LYS A 44 -16.87 -11.79 -11.33
C LYS A 44 -18.30 -12.35 -11.54
N SER A 45 -19.17 -11.57 -12.19
CA SER A 45 -20.52 -12.01 -12.56
C SER A 45 -20.49 -13.16 -13.58
N GLN A 46 -19.53 -13.13 -14.51
CA GLN A 46 -19.35 -14.18 -15.52
C GLN A 46 -18.63 -15.40 -14.93
N SER A 47 -17.68 -15.21 -14.01
CA SER A 47 -17.05 -16.34 -13.29
C SER A 47 -18.05 -17.24 -12.58
N ARG A 48 -19.21 -16.70 -12.14
CA ARG A 48 -20.31 -17.51 -11.59
C ARG A 48 -20.95 -18.41 -12.64
N LYS A 49 -21.33 -17.85 -13.79
CA LYS A 49 -21.92 -18.60 -14.91
C LYS A 49 -20.97 -19.67 -15.44
N ILE A 50 -19.68 -19.33 -15.54
CA ILE A 50 -18.63 -20.28 -15.92
C ILE A 50 -18.56 -21.41 -14.90
N ALA A 51 -18.56 -21.12 -13.59
CA ALA A 51 -18.53 -22.17 -12.56
C ALA A 51 -19.75 -23.10 -12.61
N GLU A 52 -20.94 -22.55 -12.84
CA GLU A 52 -22.18 -23.35 -13.05
C GLU A 52 -22.00 -24.27 -14.26
N ARG A 53 -21.60 -23.73 -15.41
CA ARG A 53 -21.39 -24.50 -16.63
C ARG A 53 -20.33 -25.59 -16.48
N ILE A 54 -19.19 -25.26 -15.85
CA ILE A 54 -18.10 -26.20 -15.58
C ILE A 54 -18.56 -27.34 -14.65
N SER A 55 -19.42 -27.03 -13.67
CA SER A 55 -19.98 -28.02 -12.74
C SER A 55 -20.99 -28.96 -13.40
N GLU A 56 -21.62 -28.56 -14.52
CA GLU A 56 -22.50 -29.45 -15.29
C GLU A 56 -21.73 -30.54 -16.06
N MET A 57 -20.47 -30.26 -16.41
CA MET A 57 -19.62 -31.12 -17.26
C MET A 57 -18.63 -31.98 -16.45
N GLY A 58 -18.77 -32.03 -15.12
CA GLY A 58 -17.85 -32.78 -14.28
C GLY A 58 -18.05 -32.53 -12.78
N PRO A 59 -17.03 -32.78 -11.96
CA PRO A 59 -17.08 -32.49 -10.53
C PRO A 59 -17.44 -31.03 -10.26
N PRO A 60 -18.19 -30.74 -9.18
CA PRO A 60 -18.62 -29.38 -8.88
C PRO A 60 -17.42 -28.47 -8.60
N VAL A 61 -17.37 -27.33 -9.29
CA VAL A 61 -16.30 -26.36 -9.21
C VAL A 61 -16.83 -25.06 -8.60
N THR A 62 -16.08 -24.51 -7.65
CA THR A 62 -16.44 -23.21 -7.06
C THR A 62 -15.99 -22.04 -7.94
N VAL A 63 -16.68 -20.90 -7.82
CA VAL A 63 -16.28 -19.64 -8.47
C VAL A 63 -14.84 -19.24 -8.11
N GLN A 64 -14.35 -19.64 -6.94
CA GLN A 64 -12.97 -19.39 -6.52
C GLN A 64 -11.97 -20.19 -7.37
N ILE A 65 -12.24 -21.48 -7.61
CA ILE A 65 -11.38 -22.34 -8.42
C ILE A 65 -11.32 -21.83 -9.87
N VAL A 66 -12.45 -21.42 -10.45
CA VAL A 66 -12.49 -20.77 -11.77
C VAL A 66 -11.68 -19.47 -11.80
N GLY A 67 -11.82 -18.64 -10.77
CA GLY A 67 -11.05 -17.40 -10.64
C GLY A 67 -9.54 -17.65 -10.48
N ILE A 68 -9.15 -18.73 -9.80
CA ILE A 68 -7.75 -19.17 -9.67
C ILE A 68 -7.20 -19.57 -11.03
N TYR A 69 -7.94 -20.37 -11.81
CA TYR A 69 -7.52 -20.81 -13.15
C TYR A 69 -7.19 -19.61 -14.05
N PHE A 70 -8.09 -18.66 -14.18
CA PHE A 70 -7.86 -17.49 -15.05
C PHE A 70 -6.74 -16.58 -14.52
N ALA A 71 -6.60 -16.45 -13.20
CA ALA A 71 -5.49 -15.69 -12.62
C ALA A 71 -4.13 -16.37 -12.85
N GLN A 72 -4.09 -17.69 -12.84
CA GLN A 72 -2.89 -18.48 -13.14
C GLN A 72 -2.49 -18.30 -14.61
N ARG A 73 -3.46 -18.48 -15.52
CA ARG A 73 -3.25 -18.36 -16.96
C ARG A 73 -2.77 -16.95 -17.36
N LEU A 74 -3.33 -15.90 -16.75
CA LEU A 74 -2.84 -14.53 -16.93
C LEU A 74 -1.40 -14.35 -16.45
N ALA A 75 -1.05 -14.94 -15.31
CA ALA A 75 0.31 -14.89 -14.78
C ALA A 75 1.30 -15.57 -15.74
N ASP A 76 0.91 -16.70 -16.32
CA ASP A 76 1.72 -17.45 -17.30
C ASP A 76 1.92 -16.65 -18.60
N GLU A 77 0.86 -16.01 -19.15
CA GLU A 77 0.97 -15.19 -20.37
C GLU A 77 1.77 -13.90 -20.16
N THR A 78 1.63 -13.26 -19.00
CA THR A 78 2.31 -11.99 -18.70
C THR A 78 3.71 -12.18 -18.11
N GLY A 79 4.07 -13.40 -17.74
CA GLY A 79 5.30 -13.70 -16.99
C GLY A 79 5.34 -13.07 -15.60
N THR A 80 4.21 -12.55 -15.09
CA THR A 80 4.14 -11.93 -13.77
C THR A 80 3.54 -12.89 -12.76
N PRO A 81 4.24 -13.21 -11.65
CA PRO A 81 3.70 -14.16 -10.69
C PRO A 81 2.42 -13.61 -10.05
N ARG A 82 1.39 -14.47 -9.97
CA ARG A 82 0.09 -14.15 -9.34
C ARG A 82 0.23 -13.58 -7.92
N ILE A 83 1.28 -14.01 -7.22
CA ILE A 83 1.66 -13.50 -5.90
C ILE A 83 3.04 -12.87 -6.04
N THR A 84 3.10 -11.54 -6.05
CA THR A 84 4.36 -10.83 -5.91
C THR A 84 4.87 -11.02 -4.49
N LYS A 85 5.96 -11.77 -4.35
CA LYS A 85 6.73 -11.83 -3.10
C LYS A 85 7.33 -10.45 -2.86
N LYS A 86 7.26 -9.97 -1.62
CA LYS A 86 7.95 -8.73 -1.22
C LYS A 86 9.45 -8.99 -1.26
N THR A 87 10.24 -8.01 -1.69
CA THR A 87 11.71 -8.12 -1.64
C THR A 87 12.20 -8.10 -0.20
N ASP A 88 13.43 -8.57 0.04
CA ASP A 88 14.01 -8.58 1.38
C ASP A 88 14.15 -7.15 1.95
N GLU A 89 14.51 -6.18 1.10
CA GLU A 89 14.56 -4.76 1.46
C GLU A 89 13.19 -4.23 1.92
N GLN A 90 12.12 -4.57 1.18
CA GLN A 90 10.76 -4.17 1.56
C GLN A 90 10.34 -4.82 2.90
N LEU A 91 10.74 -6.07 3.13
CA LEU A 91 10.44 -6.77 4.38
C LEU A 91 11.21 -6.17 5.55
N GLN A 92 12.49 -5.86 5.37
CA GLN A 92 13.32 -5.23 6.40
C GLN A 92 12.74 -3.88 6.82
N LEU A 93 12.37 -3.03 5.86
CA LEU A 93 11.76 -1.73 6.14
C LEU A 93 10.44 -1.85 6.93
N LEU A 94 9.61 -2.84 6.60
CA LEU A 94 8.37 -3.10 7.34
C LEU A 94 8.64 -3.65 8.76
N GLN A 95 9.64 -4.53 8.90
CA GLN A 95 10.05 -5.09 10.19
C GLN A 95 10.62 -4.02 11.12
N ASP A 96 11.49 -3.15 10.61
CA ASP A 96 12.08 -2.05 11.38
C ASP A 96 11.00 -1.11 11.94
N SER A 97 9.96 -0.83 11.16
CA SER A 97 8.82 -0.04 11.61
C SER A 97 7.95 -0.80 12.62
N PHE A 98 7.68 -2.09 12.40
CA PHE A 98 6.92 -2.94 13.32
C PHE A 98 7.58 -3.07 14.70
N ASN A 99 8.92 -3.17 14.73
CA ASN A 99 9.69 -3.25 15.95
C ASN A 99 9.63 -1.95 16.77
N LYS A 100 9.41 -0.81 16.11
CA LYS A 100 9.17 0.48 16.78
C LYS A 100 7.75 0.56 17.33
N ASP A 101 6.75 0.26 16.48
CA ASP A 101 5.35 0.17 16.91
C ASP A 101 4.56 -0.82 16.01
N PRO A 102 3.90 -1.85 16.58
CA PRO A 102 3.07 -2.79 15.83
C PRO A 102 1.76 -2.18 15.28
N TYR A 103 1.44 -0.95 15.68
CA TYR A 103 0.30 -0.15 15.24
C TYR A 103 0.79 1.20 14.68
N PRO A 104 1.27 1.22 13.42
CA PRO A 104 1.82 2.43 12.81
C PRO A 104 0.74 3.51 12.65
N THR A 105 1.16 4.76 12.82
CA THR A 105 0.32 5.95 12.57
C THR A 105 0.01 6.09 11.07
N THR A 106 -0.93 6.96 10.72
CA THR A 106 -1.22 7.27 9.31
C THR A 106 -0.02 7.84 8.58
N GLY A 107 0.75 8.73 9.23
CA GLY A 107 1.99 9.28 8.68
C GLY A 107 3.02 8.18 8.43
N GLU A 108 3.23 7.29 9.40
CA GLU A 108 4.15 6.16 9.22
C GLU A 108 3.69 5.24 8.08
N LEU A 109 2.40 4.92 7.99
CA LEU A 109 1.87 4.15 6.86
C LEU A 109 2.13 4.82 5.50
N ILE A 110 2.06 6.15 5.42
CA ILE A 110 2.37 6.90 4.20
C ILE A 110 3.86 6.79 3.87
N LEU A 111 4.75 6.95 4.86
CA LEU A 111 6.20 6.78 4.68
C LEU A 111 6.54 5.36 4.20
N LEU A 112 5.95 4.33 4.80
CA LEU A 112 6.17 2.93 4.40
C LEU A 112 5.67 2.66 2.99
N VAL A 113 4.49 3.16 2.62
CA VAL A 113 3.95 3.04 1.25
C VAL A 113 4.88 3.71 0.25
N HIS A 114 5.37 4.92 0.58
CA HIS A 114 6.26 5.65 -0.30
C HIS A 114 7.61 4.94 -0.50
N LYS A 115 8.26 4.53 0.60
CA LYS A 115 9.60 3.92 0.56
C LYS A 115 9.61 2.50 0.02
N SER A 116 8.61 1.68 0.37
CA SER A 116 8.56 0.29 -0.09
C SER A 116 7.98 0.14 -1.50
N ASN A 117 7.35 1.19 -2.04
CA ASN A 117 6.55 1.14 -3.26
C ASN A 117 5.44 0.05 -3.22
N LEU A 118 5.01 -0.34 -2.01
CA LEU A 118 3.88 -1.24 -1.79
C LEU A 118 2.60 -0.45 -1.65
N THR A 119 1.49 -1.02 -2.09
CA THR A 119 0.18 -0.39 -1.88
C THR A 119 -0.17 -0.31 -0.39
N ARG A 120 -0.95 0.70 -0.01
CA ARG A 120 -1.49 0.86 1.35
C ARG A 120 -2.09 -0.45 1.89
N ARG A 121 -2.85 -1.18 1.05
CA ARG A 121 -3.49 -2.44 1.43
C ARG A 121 -2.47 -3.55 1.71
N GLN A 122 -1.39 -3.63 0.94
CA GLN A 122 -0.32 -4.60 1.15
C GLN A 122 0.41 -4.34 2.47
N VAL A 123 0.74 -3.08 2.76
CA VAL A 123 1.36 -2.68 4.04
C VAL A 123 0.44 -3.00 5.21
N GLN A 124 -0.82 -2.53 5.19
CA GLN A 124 -1.79 -2.82 6.25
C GLN A 124 -2.03 -4.32 6.48
N THR A 125 -2.07 -5.11 5.39
CA THR A 125 -2.22 -6.56 5.47
C THR A 125 -1.00 -7.22 6.09
N TRP A 126 0.21 -6.75 5.75
CA TRP A 126 1.44 -7.24 6.35
C TRP A 126 1.46 -6.97 7.87
N PHE A 127 1.14 -5.76 8.33
CA PHE A 127 1.06 -5.45 9.76
C PHE A 127 0.02 -6.31 10.48
N ARG A 128 -1.17 -6.50 9.88
CA ARG A 128 -2.20 -7.39 10.43
C ARG A 128 -1.68 -8.82 10.59
N GLN A 129 -1.03 -9.37 9.55
CA GLN A 129 -0.46 -10.71 9.60
C GLN A 129 0.65 -10.81 10.66
N GLN A 130 1.51 -9.81 10.76
CA GLN A 130 2.61 -9.81 11.72
C GLN A 130 2.12 -9.73 13.16
N ARG A 131 1.07 -8.95 13.43
CA ARG A 131 0.40 -8.95 14.74
C ARG A 131 -0.19 -10.32 15.07
N HIS A 132 -0.94 -10.93 14.15
CA HIS A 132 -1.48 -12.27 14.36
C HIS A 132 -0.40 -13.31 14.64
N LYS A 133 0.71 -13.29 13.90
CA LYS A 133 1.85 -14.18 14.17
C LYS A 133 2.41 -13.97 15.57
N THR A 134 2.59 -12.72 15.98
CA THR A 134 3.17 -12.38 17.28
C THR A 134 2.24 -12.83 18.42
N THR A 135 0.94 -12.55 18.32
CA THR A 135 -0.05 -12.97 19.32
C THR A 135 -0.22 -14.49 19.37
N ASN A 136 -0.20 -15.16 18.21
CA ASN A 136 -0.31 -16.62 18.16
C ASN A 136 0.90 -17.31 18.80
N ASN A 137 2.07 -16.67 18.76
CA ASN A 137 3.28 -17.14 19.43
C ASN A 137 3.34 -16.73 20.91
N GLY A 138 2.24 -16.24 21.50
CA GLY A 138 2.17 -15.82 22.90
C GLY A 138 2.79 -14.45 23.18
N GLY A 139 3.17 -13.69 22.16
CA GLY A 139 3.73 -12.35 22.30
C GLY A 139 2.67 -11.31 22.66
N VAL A 140 3.03 -10.39 23.57
CA VAL A 140 2.22 -9.22 23.93
C VAL A 140 2.61 -8.05 23.03
N LEU A 141 1.63 -7.39 22.42
CA LEU A 141 1.83 -6.22 21.57
C LEU A 141 1.44 -4.95 22.31
N ASN A 142 2.41 -4.06 22.52
CA ASN A 142 2.19 -2.73 23.07
C ASN A 142 2.27 -1.70 21.94
N SER A 143 1.48 -0.63 22.04
CA SER A 143 1.61 0.53 21.16
C SER A 143 2.00 1.74 21.99
N ALA A 144 2.99 2.47 21.52
CA ALA A 144 3.35 3.77 22.07
C ALA A 144 2.50 4.90 21.45
N ASN A 145 1.86 4.61 20.32
CA ASN A 145 0.94 5.54 19.67
C ASN A 145 -0.35 5.70 20.48
N GLY A 146 -0.79 6.94 20.61
CA GLY A 146 -2.05 7.29 21.27
C GLY A 146 -3.30 6.77 20.54
N PRO A 147 -4.50 7.19 20.96
CA PRO A 147 -5.75 6.71 20.37
C PRO A 147 -5.78 6.87 18.86
N GLN A 148 -6.43 5.90 18.22
CA GLN A 148 -6.52 5.82 16.77
C GLN A 148 -7.14 7.10 16.19
N MET A 149 -6.47 7.65 15.18
CA MET A 149 -6.81 8.92 14.52
C MET A 149 -8.26 8.93 14.01
N ASP A 150 -8.90 10.10 14.03
CA ASP A 150 -10.22 10.28 13.44
C ASP A 150 -10.20 10.03 11.92
N SER A 151 -11.32 9.53 11.38
CA SER A 151 -11.43 9.16 9.97
C SER A 151 -11.22 10.33 9.00
N GLN A 152 -11.55 11.56 9.39
CA GLN A 152 -11.43 12.73 8.51
C GLN A 152 -9.96 13.12 8.33
N ALA A 153 -9.20 13.10 9.41
CA ALA A 153 -7.79 13.43 9.38
C ALA A 153 -7.01 12.34 8.61
N VAL A 154 -7.37 11.05 8.75
CA VAL A 154 -6.83 9.98 7.89
C VAL A 154 -7.06 10.31 6.41
N VAL A 155 -8.30 10.64 6.03
CA VAL A 155 -8.66 10.97 4.64
C VAL A 155 -7.86 12.19 4.16
N PHE A 156 -7.74 13.22 4.99
CA PHE A 156 -6.96 14.42 4.69
C PHE A 156 -5.49 14.09 4.35
N MET A 157 -4.80 13.33 5.21
CA MET A 157 -3.39 12.97 4.99
C MET A 157 -3.20 12.19 3.68
N TRP A 158 -4.06 11.21 3.41
CA TRP A 158 -3.99 10.44 2.16
C TRP A 158 -4.32 11.27 0.92
N ASN A 159 -5.22 12.24 1.02
CA ASN A 159 -5.50 13.17 -0.07
C ASN A 159 -4.29 14.07 -0.35
N LYS A 160 -3.61 14.57 0.70
CA LYS A 160 -2.37 15.35 0.54
C LYS A 160 -1.26 14.54 -0.12
N TYR A 161 -1.03 13.31 0.36
CA TYR A 161 -0.06 12.40 -0.26
C TYR A 161 -0.38 12.09 -1.72
N ARG A 162 -1.66 11.90 -2.09
CA ARG A 162 -2.04 11.64 -3.49
C ARG A 162 -1.86 12.86 -4.40
N ASN A 163 -1.99 14.07 -3.86
CA ASN A 163 -1.82 15.31 -4.63
C ASN A 163 -0.33 15.64 -4.85
N ASP A 164 0.50 15.50 -3.82
CA ASP A 164 1.94 15.74 -3.89
C ASP A 164 2.67 14.84 -2.88
N GLY A 165 2.96 13.61 -3.32
CA GLY A 165 3.51 12.57 -2.45
C GLY A 165 4.93 12.87 -1.98
N VAL A 166 5.77 13.43 -2.85
CA VAL A 166 7.19 13.69 -2.55
C VAL A 166 7.29 14.80 -1.50
N SER A 167 6.64 15.95 -1.74
CA SER A 167 6.70 17.06 -0.78
C SER A 167 6.06 16.69 0.55
N TYR A 168 4.94 15.96 0.52
CA TYR A 168 4.24 15.57 1.75
C TYR A 168 5.06 14.59 2.61
N VAL A 169 5.78 13.66 1.98
CA VAL A 169 6.70 12.75 2.67
C VAL A 169 7.85 13.51 3.30
N VAL A 170 8.47 14.43 2.58
CA VAL A 170 9.52 15.31 3.14
C VAL A 170 8.99 16.05 4.37
N CYS A 171 7.79 16.62 4.29
CA CYS A 171 7.17 17.30 5.45
C CYS A 171 6.95 16.36 6.65
N LEU A 172 6.57 15.10 6.42
CA LEU A 172 6.41 14.10 7.48
C LEU A 172 7.76 13.72 8.10
N GLU A 173 8.78 13.47 7.29
CA GLU A 173 10.12 13.06 7.76
C GLU A 173 10.82 14.18 8.56
N HIS A 174 10.63 15.43 8.14
CA HIS A 174 11.19 16.60 8.83
C HIS A 174 10.34 17.09 10.00
N GLY A 175 9.24 16.40 10.33
CA GLY A 175 8.36 16.76 11.45
C GLY A 175 7.61 18.08 11.26
N VAL A 176 7.55 18.61 10.04
CA VAL A 176 6.71 19.77 9.68
C VAL A 176 5.24 19.41 9.81
N VAL A 177 4.90 18.17 9.45
CA VAL A 177 3.56 17.59 9.57
C VAL A 177 3.57 16.53 10.65
N SER A 178 2.62 16.60 11.56
CA SER A 178 2.42 15.57 12.57
C SER A 178 2.03 14.24 11.91
N PRO A 179 2.73 13.13 12.21
CA PRO A 179 2.42 11.83 11.64
C PRO A 179 1.09 11.25 12.19
N VAL A 180 0.56 11.85 13.27
CA VAL A 180 -0.66 11.38 13.95
C VAL A 180 -1.90 12.06 13.42
N ASN A 181 -1.88 13.39 13.21
CA ASN A 181 -3.09 14.16 12.85
C ASN A 181 -3.00 14.89 11.49
N GLY A 182 -1.83 14.92 10.84
CA GLY A 182 -1.62 15.62 9.58
C GLY A 182 -1.58 17.15 9.68
N GLY A 183 -1.80 17.70 10.87
CA GLY A 183 -1.65 19.12 11.18
C GLY A 183 -0.19 19.52 11.36
N PRO A 184 0.07 20.79 11.74
CA PRO A 184 1.42 21.27 12.02
C PRO A 184 2.07 20.43 13.13
N GLY A 185 3.33 20.05 12.94
CA GLY A 185 4.10 19.35 13.97
C GLY A 185 4.30 20.22 15.23
N PRO A 186 4.57 19.60 16.39
CA PRO A 186 4.71 20.29 17.69
C PRO A 186 5.87 21.30 17.73
N SER A 187 6.80 21.21 16.79
CA SER A 187 7.90 22.14 16.60
C SER A 187 8.29 22.05 15.14
N ILE A 188 8.18 23.14 14.37
CA ILE A 188 8.94 23.27 13.12
C ILE A 188 10.40 23.39 13.55
N PRO A 189 11.23 22.34 13.42
CA PRO A 189 12.64 22.49 13.75
C PRO A 189 13.20 23.50 12.77
N ARG A 190 14.02 24.48 13.20
CA ARG A 190 14.85 25.22 12.25
C ARG A 190 15.80 24.18 11.64
N PRO A 191 15.66 23.82 10.36
CA PRO A 191 16.58 22.87 9.77
C PRO A 191 17.97 23.52 9.74
N ASP A 192 19.02 22.77 10.09
CA ASP A 192 20.40 23.19 9.91
C ASP A 192 20.74 23.02 8.42
N TYR A 193 20.39 24.02 7.61
CA TYR A 193 20.64 24.01 6.17
C TYR A 193 22.12 24.23 5.89
N LYS A 194 22.74 23.30 5.16
CA LYS A 194 24.15 23.42 4.75
C LYS A 194 24.29 24.30 3.52
N THR A 195 23.23 24.44 2.72
CA THR A 195 23.24 25.27 1.50
C THR A 195 21.97 26.12 1.30
N PRO A 196 22.06 27.26 0.58
CA PRO A 196 20.90 28.06 0.21
C PRO A 196 19.85 27.32 -0.64
N ALA A 197 20.26 26.30 -1.41
CA ALA A 197 19.36 25.50 -2.23
C ALA A 197 18.44 24.61 -1.37
N GLU A 198 18.99 23.97 -0.34
CA GLU A 198 18.23 23.19 0.65
C GLU A 198 17.23 24.07 1.40
N ARG A 199 17.65 25.27 1.80
CA ARG A 199 16.77 26.27 2.42
C ARG A 199 15.60 26.63 1.49
N ASN A 200 15.87 26.89 0.21
CA ASN A 200 14.83 27.27 -0.76
C ASN A 200 13.84 26.14 -1.07
N LEU A 201 14.30 24.88 -1.11
CA LEU A 201 13.44 23.71 -1.26
C LEU A 201 12.49 23.56 -0.06
N TYR A 202 13.01 23.76 1.15
CA TYR A 202 12.24 23.72 2.38
C TYR A 202 11.18 24.83 2.44
N VAL A 203 11.54 26.07 2.09
CA VAL A 203 10.61 27.21 2.04
C VAL A 203 9.51 26.98 1.01
N LYS A 204 9.85 26.47 -0.19
CA LYS A 204 8.85 26.12 -1.22
C LYS A 204 7.90 25.01 -0.77
N SER A 205 8.42 24.02 -0.03
CA SER A 205 7.63 22.93 0.54
C SER A 205 6.64 23.43 1.61
N LEU A 206 7.09 24.33 2.49
CA LEU A 206 6.26 25.02 3.47
C LEU A 206 5.18 25.89 2.81
N ASP A 207 5.54 26.71 1.82
CA ASP A 207 4.58 27.58 1.12
C ASP A 207 3.49 26.77 0.40
N SER A 208 3.87 25.66 -0.25
CA SER A 208 2.92 24.72 -0.84
C SER A 208 1.96 24.12 0.22
N TYR A 209 2.48 23.78 1.40
CA TYR A 209 1.68 23.29 2.53
C TYR A 209 0.73 24.36 3.09
N CYS A 210 1.21 25.59 3.31
CA CYS A 210 0.45 26.76 3.78
C CYS A 210 -0.69 27.15 2.83
N MET A 211 -0.42 27.19 1.52
CA MET A 211 -1.40 27.53 0.49
C MET A 211 -2.54 26.49 0.41
N GLY A 212 -2.23 25.23 0.74
CA GLY A 212 -3.19 24.14 0.77
C GLY A 212 -4.06 24.06 2.04
N MET A 213 -3.86 24.92 3.05
CA MET A 213 -4.68 25.00 4.27
C MET A 213 -5.85 25.99 4.17
N ASN A 214 -5.95 26.72 3.06
CA ASN A 214 -6.93 27.80 2.81
C ASN A 214 -8.42 27.37 2.80
N ARG A 215 -8.74 26.11 3.16
CA ARG A 215 -10.12 25.59 3.26
C ARG A 215 -10.61 25.28 4.68
N TYR A 216 -9.77 25.41 5.71
CA TYR A 216 -10.20 25.20 7.10
C TYR A 216 -10.51 26.53 7.80
N HIS A 217 -11.71 27.05 7.56
CA HIS A 217 -12.30 28.20 8.26
C HIS A 217 -12.74 27.80 9.69
N GLY A 218 -11.78 27.57 10.60
CA GLY A 218 -12.09 27.29 12.00
C GLY A 218 -10.95 27.47 13.01
N HIS A 219 -9.71 27.58 12.55
CA HIS A 219 -8.52 27.78 13.40
C HIS A 219 -7.62 28.90 12.84
N MET A 220 -8.21 30.08 12.61
CA MET A 220 -7.47 31.25 12.11
C MET A 220 -6.27 31.62 13.01
N ASP A 221 -6.41 31.46 14.33
CA ASP A 221 -5.35 31.87 15.27
C ASP A 221 -4.08 31.02 15.15
N GLN A 222 -4.21 29.70 14.94
CA GLN A 222 -3.05 28.83 14.77
C GLN A 222 -2.43 28.98 13.37
N TYR A 223 -3.24 29.28 12.35
CA TYR A 223 -2.78 29.56 11.00
C TYR A 223 -2.00 30.88 10.91
N ILE A 224 -2.48 31.94 11.57
CA ILE A 224 -1.79 33.24 11.64
C ILE A 224 -0.46 33.10 12.39
N VAL A 225 -0.43 32.38 13.52
CA VAL A 225 0.81 32.13 14.26
C VAL A 225 1.80 31.29 13.43
N PHE A 226 1.30 30.32 12.66
CA PHE A 226 2.12 29.53 11.74
C PHE A 226 2.68 30.39 10.58
N LEU A 227 1.85 31.20 9.93
CA LEU A 227 2.29 32.15 8.90
C LEU A 227 3.29 33.16 9.45
N MET A 228 3.07 33.71 10.64
CA MET A 228 4.02 34.62 11.29
C MET A 228 5.35 33.94 11.62
N ARG A 229 5.33 32.66 12.02
CA ARG A 229 6.55 31.87 12.27
C ARG A 229 7.30 31.55 10.97
N VAL A 230 6.60 31.12 9.93
CA VAL A 230 7.18 30.85 8.60
C VAL A 230 7.74 32.14 8.01
N TRP A 231 7.00 33.25 8.08
CA TRP A 231 7.43 34.55 7.60
C TRP A 231 8.67 35.06 8.36
N LYS A 232 8.71 34.91 9.69
CA LYS A 232 9.90 35.21 10.51
C LYS A 232 11.12 34.34 10.15
N LEU A 233 10.90 33.09 9.76
CA LEU A 233 11.96 32.16 9.31
C LEU A 233 12.48 32.48 7.90
N VAL A 234 11.59 32.94 7.00
CA VAL A 234 11.92 33.24 5.61
C VAL A 234 12.57 34.62 5.47
N TYR A 235 12.07 35.64 6.17
CA TYR A 235 12.45 37.04 5.96
C TYR A 235 13.24 37.68 7.11
N GLY A 236 13.47 36.96 8.23
CA GLY A 236 14.18 37.50 9.40
C GLY A 236 13.42 38.62 10.12
N ASP A 237 14.04 39.25 11.12
CA ASP A 237 13.47 40.34 11.94
C ASP A 237 13.35 41.68 11.19
N TYR A 238 12.81 41.68 9.96
CA TYR A 238 12.57 42.91 9.20
C TYR A 238 11.31 43.68 9.61
N TYR A 239 10.80 43.47 10.84
CA TYR A 239 9.68 44.23 11.40
C TYR A 239 9.93 44.67 12.84
N ASN A 240 10.65 45.80 12.97
CA ASN A 240 10.55 46.72 14.11
C ASN A 240 9.55 47.87 13.82
N TRP A 241 8.48 47.59 13.07
CA TRP A 241 7.53 48.63 12.63
C TRP A 241 6.07 48.32 12.97
N TRP A 242 5.82 47.74 14.14
CA TRP A 242 4.51 47.74 14.78
C TRP A 242 4.67 47.81 16.30
N ARG A 243 4.71 49.06 16.78
CA ARG A 243 4.26 49.44 18.12
C ARG A 243 2.97 50.22 17.93
#